data_AF-A0A383DH90-F1
#
_entry.id   AF-A0A383DH90-F1
#
_cell.length_a   1.000
_cell.length_b   1.000
_cell.length_c   1.000
_cell.angle_alpha   90.00
_cell.angle_beta   90.00
_cell.angle_gamma   90.00
#
_symmetry.space_group_name_H-M   'P 1'
#
loop_
_entity.id
_entity.type
_entity.pdbx_description
1 polymer ?
#
loop_
_entity_poly.entity_id
_entity_poly.type
_entity_poly.pdbx_seq_one_letter_code
_entity_poly.pdbx_strand_id
1 'polypeptide(L)' 'MERDMEDNSFQIGDVVVGFDDIHYITGEITKKSETADGENTYLVASAEGSAAWVSDEDICLA' A
#
# COMPACT_ATOMS: atom_id res chain seq x y z
N MET A 1 13.45 -27.01 2.86
CA MET A 1 12.40 -26.33 2.09
C MET A 1 11.99 -25.17 2.97
N GLU A 2 12.64 -24.03 2.75
CA GLU A 2 12.31 -22.80 3.46
C GLU A 2 10.83 -22.51 3.17
N ARG A 3 10.08 -22.26 4.24
CA ARG A 3 8.64 -22.04 4.16
C ARG A 3 8.42 -20.81 3.29
N ASP A 4 7.50 -20.91 2.33
CA ASP A 4 6.81 -19.80 1.70
C ASP A 4 6.56 -18.73 2.77
N MET A 5 7.34 -17.64 2.70
CA MET A 5 7.05 -16.44 3.44
C MET A 5 5.71 -16.01 2.84
N GLU A 6 4.61 -16.23 3.56
CA GLU A 6 3.29 -15.77 3.13
C GLU A 6 3.46 -14.30 2.75
N ASP A 7 3.37 -14.06 1.45
CA ASP A 7 3.60 -12.78 0.82
C ASP A 7 2.45 -11.89 1.26
N ASN A 8 2.54 -11.36 2.48
CA ASN A 8 1.61 -10.38 3.05
C ASN A 8 1.79 -9.01 2.37
N SER A 9 2.28 -9.00 1.12
CA SER A 9 2.34 -7.79 0.32
C SER A 9 0.94 -7.53 -0.23
N PHE A 10 0.42 -6.33 0.02
CA PHE A 10 -0.86 -5.90 -0.51
C PHE A 10 -0.88 -6.00 -2.04
N GLN A 11 -2.02 -6.32 -2.63
CA GLN A 11 -2.15 -6.54 -4.07
C GLN A 11 -2.79 -5.34 -4.77
N ILE A 12 -2.50 -5.18 -6.06
CA ILE A 12 -3.22 -4.20 -6.88
C ILE A 12 -4.69 -4.62 -6.95
N GLY A 13 -5.60 -3.70 -6.66
CA GLY A 13 -7.03 -3.95 -6.52
C GLY A 13 -7.49 -4.13 -5.07
N ASP A 14 -6.58 -4.24 -4.09
CA ASP A 14 -6.97 -4.28 -2.69
C ASP A 14 -7.42 -2.90 -2.22
N VAL A 15 -8.51 -2.87 -1.46
CA VAL A 15 -9.00 -1.66 -0.77
C VAL A 15 -8.31 -1.57 0.58
N VAL A 16 -7.65 -0.45 0.80
CA VAL A 16 -6.77 -0.22 1.94
C VAL A 16 -6.98 1.15 2.54
N VAL A 17 -6.55 1.28 3.80
CA VAL A 17 -6.39 2.55 4.49
C VAL A 17 -4.89 2.79 4.64
N GLY A 18 -4.39 3.83 3.99
CA GLY A 18 -3.04 4.32 4.16
C GLY A 18 -2.99 5.49 5.14
N PHE A 19 -1.91 5.55 5.91
CA PHE A 19 -1.64 6.58 6.90
C PHE A 19 -0.44 7.42 6.42
N ASP A 20 -0.57 8.74 6.57
CA ASP A 20 0.51 9.72 6.50
C ASP A 20 0.49 10.50 7.83
N ASP A 21 1.60 11.12 8.22
CA ASP A 21 1.80 11.80 9.52
C ASP A 21 0.62 12.71 9.94
N ILE A 22 -0.14 13.25 8.98
CA ILE A 22 -1.23 14.22 9.24
C ILE A 22 -2.60 13.76 8.68
N HIS A 23 -2.65 12.79 7.76
CA HIS A 23 -3.87 12.41 7.06
C HIS A 23 -3.96 10.90 6.81
N TYR A 24 -5.18 10.38 6.68
CA TYR A 24 -5.40 9.02 6.17
C TYR A 24 -6.06 9.09 4.79
N ILE A 25 -5.72 8.13 3.93
CA ILE A 25 -6.34 7.94 2.61
C ILE A 25 -6.94 6.54 2.55
N THR A 26 -8.22 6.45 2.22
CA THR A 26 -8.86 5.17 1.92
C THR A 26 -9.08 5.06 0.41
N GLY A 27 -8.65 3.96 -0.18
CA GLY A 27 -8.73 3.77 -1.61
C GLY A 27 -8.26 2.40 -2.05
N GLU A 28 -8.18 2.22 -3.36
CA GLU A 28 -7.70 0.99 -3.99
C GLU A 28 -6.22 1.13 -4.34
N ILE A 29 -5.44 0.06 -4.14
CA ILE A 29 -4.06 0.01 -4.62
C ILE A 29 -4.08 -0.11 -6.15
N THR A 30 -3.50 0.88 -6.82
CA THR A 30 -3.43 0.91 -8.29
C THR A 30 -2.03 0.60 -8.83
N LYS A 31 -1.00 0.80 -8.01
CA LYS A 31 0.41 0.50 -8.36
C LYS A 31 1.20 0.05 -7.14
N LYS A 32 2.25 -0.73 -7.39
CA LYS A 32 3.28 -1.13 -6.43
C LYS A 32 4.63 -0.61 -6.92
N SER A 33 5.49 -0.21 -5.99
CA SER A 33 6.88 0.15 -6.27
C SER A 33 7.75 -0.24 -5.07
N GLU A 34 9.03 -0.49 -5.34
CA GLU A 34 10.04 -0.71 -4.31
C GLU A 34 10.96 0.52 -4.26
N THR A 35 11.31 1.01 -3.07
CA THR A 35 12.31 2.07 -2.90
C THR A 35 13.71 1.52 -3.17
N ALA A 36 14.71 2.39 -3.34
CA ALA A 36 16.10 1.97 -3.56
C ALA A 36 16.68 1.16 -2.38
N ASP A 37 16.10 1.31 -1.19
CA ASP A 37 16.48 0.64 0.05
C ASP A 37 15.75 -0.70 0.27
N GLY A 38 14.83 -1.08 -0.65
CA GLY A 38 14.10 -2.34 -0.61
C GLY A 38 12.75 -2.28 0.11
N GLU A 39 12.23 -1.07 0.39
CA GLU A 39 10.94 -0.89 1.08
C GLU A 39 9.78 -0.90 0.08
N ASN A 40 8.67 -1.53 0.44
CA ASN A 40 7.51 -1.62 -0.45
C ASN A 40 6.61 -0.40 -0.28
N THR A 41 6.22 0.21 -1.39
CA THR A 41 5.29 1.34 -1.44
C THR A 41 4.15 1.06 -2.40
N TYR A 42 2.96 1.55 -2.05
CA TYR A 42 1.71 1.30 -2.75
C TYR A 42 1.04 2.63 -3.10
N LEU A 43 0.61 2.78 -4.35
CA LEU A 43 -0.16 3.94 -4.78
C LEU A 43 -1.65 3.67 -4.52
N VAL A 44 -2.18 4.30 -3.49
CA VAL A 44 -3.60 4.21 -3.11
C VAL A 44 -4.37 5.33 -3.80
N ALA A 45 -5.36 4.97 -4.62
CA ALA A 45 -6.24 5.91 -5.30
C ALA A 45 -7.63 5.92 -4.67
N SER A 46 -8.07 7.08 -4.21
CA SER A 46 -9.42 7.26 -3.67
C SER A 46 -10.45 7.42 -4.78
N ALA A 47 -11.71 7.13 -4.47
CA ALA A 47 -12.83 7.31 -5.41
C ALA A 47 -13.04 8.77 -5.85
N GLU A 48 -12.53 9.73 -5.07
CA GLU A 48 -12.61 11.17 -5.37
C GLU A 48 -11.54 11.64 -6.37
N GLY A 49 -10.65 10.74 -6.81
CA GLY A 49 -9.60 11.03 -7.79
C GLY A 49 -8.28 11.52 -7.17
N SER A 50 -8.16 11.50 -5.84
CA SER A 50 -6.89 11.72 -5.14
C SER A 50 -6.08 10.43 -5.12
N ALA A 51 -4.76 10.52 -5.18
CA ALA A 51 -3.89 9.36 -5.02
C ALA A 51 -2.62 9.72 -4.25
N ALA A 52 -2.16 8.82 -3.39
CA ALA A 52 -0.96 9.00 -2.57
C ALA A 52 -0.16 7.69 -2.49
N TRP A 53 1.17 7.83 -2.44
CA TRP A 53 2.06 6.70 -2.15
C TRP A 53 2.11 6.49 -0.65
N VAL A 54 2.00 5.23 -0.24
CA VAL A 54 1.98 4.81 1.17
C VAL A 54 2.93 3.64 1.33
N SER A 55 3.75 3.65 2.38
CA SER A 55 4.67 2.56 2.72
C SER A 55 3.92 1.33 3.24
N ASP A 56 4.55 0.15 3.18
CA ASP A 56 3.94 -1.09 3.70
C ASP A 56 3.72 -1.07 5.22
N GLU A 57 4.54 -0.32 5.95
CA GLU A 57 4.39 -0.12 7.39
C GLU A 57 3.21 0.79 7.78
N ASP A 58 2.78 1.66 6.85
CA ASP A 58 1.75 2.67 7.07
C ASP A 58 0.43 2.34 6.35
N ILE A 59 0.21 1.08 5.96
CA ILE A 59 -0.97 0.67 5.21
C ILE A 59 -1.64 -0.55 5.85
N CYS A 60 -2.97 -0.57 5.84
CA CYS A 60 -3.77 -1.65 6.41
C CYS A 60 -4.94 -1.99 5.47
N LEU A 61 -5.40 -3.24 5.49
CA LEU A 61 -6.64 -3.63 4.80
C LEU A 61 -7.82 -2.90 5.46
N ALA A 62 -8.73 -2.39 4.63
CA ALA A 62 -9.91 -1.64 5.06
C ALA A 62 -11.04 -2.54 5.60
#